data_AF-A0A950BHN0-F1
#
_entry.id   AF-A0A950BHN0-F1
#
_cell.length_a   1.000
_cell.length_b   1.000
_cell.length_c   1.000
_cell.angle_alpha   90.00
_cell.angle_beta   90.00
_cell.angle_gamma   90.00
#
_symmetry.space_group_name_H-M   'P 1'
#
loop_
_entity.id
_entity.type
_entity.pdbx_description
1 polymer ?
#
loop_
_entity_poly.entity_id
_entity_poly.type
_entity_poly.pdbx_seq_one_letter_code
_entity_poly.pdbx_strand_id
1 'polypeptide(L)'
;MESLIRIVNDEDRQAFEWLVANVGAERVAVAAQRLGGGGRRPFVSALCRYLGAWPPAARRVRLAKAADTSVGDLHLARIRELLAQREAMKVRAH
;
A
#
# COMPACT_ATOMS: atom_id res chain seq x y z
N MET A 1 8.51 -17.81 -12.34
CA MET A 1 7.26 -17.19 -11.82
C MET A 1 7.55 -15.85 -11.14
N GLU A 2 8.63 -15.75 -10.37
CA GLU A 2 9.08 -14.50 -9.73
C GLU A 2 9.38 -13.36 -10.72
N SER A 3 9.69 -13.66 -11.98
CA SER A 3 9.95 -12.66 -13.03
C SER A 3 8.72 -11.82 -13.46
N LEU A 4 7.52 -12.20 -13.03
CA LEU A 4 6.27 -11.52 -13.37
C LEU A 4 5.78 -10.56 -12.28
N ILE A 5 6.41 -10.57 -11.09
CA ILE A 5 5.89 -9.88 -9.90
C ILE A 5 6.98 -8.94 -9.36
N ARG A 6 6.57 -7.77 -8.89
CA ARG A 6 7.49 -6.80 -8.30
C ARG A 6 7.64 -7.11 -6.80
N ILE A 7 8.79 -7.68 -6.45
CA ILE A 7 9.23 -7.93 -5.07
C ILE A 7 10.22 -6.83 -4.71
N VAL A 8 9.92 -6.03 -3.68
CA VAL A 8 10.73 -4.84 -3.31
C VAL A 8 11.45 -5.03 -1.98
N ASN A 9 10.93 -5.87 -1.08
CA ASN A 9 11.50 -6.13 0.24
C ASN A 9 11.36 -7.62 0.63
N ASP A 10 11.95 -8.00 1.76
CA ASP A 10 11.84 -9.38 2.27
C ASP A 10 10.42 -9.72 2.73
N GLU A 11 9.64 -8.72 3.14
CA GLU A 11 8.22 -8.92 3.49
C GLU A 11 7.39 -9.34 2.27
N ASP A 12 7.65 -8.74 1.10
CA ASP A 12 7.03 -9.10 -0.18
C ASP A 12 7.40 -10.53 -0.58
N ARG A 13 8.66 -10.93 -0.37
CA ARG A 13 9.12 -12.30 -0.64
C ARG A 13 8.38 -13.31 0.24
N GLN A 14 8.35 -13.07 1.55
CA GLN A 14 7.62 -13.91 2.50
C GLN A 14 6.11 -13.96 2.17
N ALA A 15 5.53 -12.83 1.79
CA ALA A 15 4.13 -12.75 1.40
C ALA A 15 3.85 -13.55 0.12
N PHE A 16 4.75 -13.49 -0.86
CA PHE A 16 4.65 -14.25 -2.10
C PHE A 16 4.79 -15.75 -1.86
N GLU A 17 5.79 -16.19 -1.09
CA GLU A 17 5.98 -17.59 -0.72
C GLU A 17 4.76 -18.13 0.02
N TRP A 18 4.20 -17.36 0.96
CA TRP A 18 2.98 -17.72 1.66
C TRP A 18 1.79 -17.86 0.69
N LEU A 19 1.63 -16.94 -0.25
CA LEU A 19 0.58 -17.03 -1.28
C LEU A 19 0.73 -18.29 -2.13
N VAL A 20 1.94 -18.62 -2.56
CA VAL A 20 2.20 -19.83 -3.34
C VAL A 20 1.86 -21.09 -2.53
N ALA A 21 2.25 -21.13 -1.26
CA ALA A 21 1.98 -22.27 -0.37
C ALA A 21 0.50 -22.44 -0.01
N ASN A 22 -0.26 -21.35 0.15
CA ASN A 22 -1.63 -21.38 0.69
C ASN A 22 -2.72 -21.22 -0.37
N VAL A 23 -2.46 -20.46 -1.44
CA VAL A 23 -3.42 -20.21 -2.53
C VAL A 23 -3.11 -21.09 -3.76
N GLY A 24 -1.86 -21.54 -3.89
CA GLY A 24 -1.38 -22.38 -4.98
C GLY A 24 -0.70 -21.58 -6.09
N ALA A 25 0.42 -22.10 -6.58
CA ALA A 25 1.27 -21.46 -7.58
C ALA A 25 0.51 -21.08 -8.87
N GLU A 26 -0.39 -21.95 -9.36
CA GLU A 26 -1.14 -21.74 -10.59
C GLU A 26 -2.11 -20.55 -10.48
N ARG A 27 -2.88 -20.48 -9.39
CA ARG A 27 -3.81 -19.37 -9.13
C ARG A 27 -3.06 -18.05 -8.99
N VAL A 28 -1.89 -18.06 -8.35
CA VAL A 28 -1.02 -16.89 -8.22
C VAL A 28 -0.48 -16.46 -9.59
N ALA A 29 -0.08 -17.41 -10.44
CA ALA A 29 0.39 -17.11 -11.81
C ALA A 29 -0.71 -16.50 -12.69
N VAL A 30 -1.94 -17.03 -12.64
CA VAL A 30 -3.08 -16.47 -13.37
C VAL A 30 -3.41 -15.06 -12.88
N ALA A 31 -3.40 -14.84 -11.56
CA ALA A 31 -3.62 -13.51 -10.98
C ALA A 31 -2.52 -12.52 -11.40
N ALA A 32 -1.25 -12.94 -11.39
CA ALA A 32 -0.13 -12.11 -11.80
C ALA A 32 -0.24 -11.70 -13.28
N GLN A 33 -0.66 -12.62 -14.15
CA GLN A 33 -0.88 -12.33 -15.57
C GLN A 33 -2.05 -11.35 -15.79
N ARG A 34 -3.17 -11.55 -15.08
CA ARG A 34 -4.33 -10.64 -15.16
C ARG A 34 -4.00 -9.23 -14.66
N LEU A 35 -3.22 -9.12 -13.59
CA LEU A 35 -2.81 -7.84 -13.02
C LEU A 35 -1.65 -7.18 -13.78
N GLY A 36 -0.88 -7.96 -14.54
CA GLY A 36 0.24 -7.49 -15.37
C GLY A 36 -0.15 -6.83 -16.69
N GLY A 37 -1.45 -6.58 -16.92
CA GLY A 37 -1.94 -5.88 -18.10
C GLY A 37 -1.27 -4.52 -18.27
N GLY A 38 -0.60 -4.31 -19.40
CA GLY A 38 0.15 -3.08 -19.70
C GLY A 38 1.67 -3.17 -19.47
N GLY A 39 2.24 -4.37 -19.33
CA GLY A 39 3.70 -4.59 -19.29
C GLY A 39 4.35 -4.23 -17.96
N ARG A 40 3.56 -3.91 -16.92
CA ARG A 40 4.05 -3.61 -15.57
C ARG A 40 3.86 -4.81 -14.67
N ARG A 41 4.92 -5.14 -13.90
CA ARG A 41 4.87 -6.19 -12.89
C ARG A 41 4.02 -5.74 -11.70
N PRO A 42 2.93 -6.43 -11.35
CA PRO A 42 2.12 -6.08 -10.18
C PRO A 42 2.91 -6.25 -8.89
N PHE A 43 2.59 -5.43 -7.89
CA PHE A 43 3.10 -5.58 -6.53
C PHE A 43 2.46 -6.78 -5.82
N VAL A 44 3.18 -7.39 -4.88
CA VAL A 44 2.65 -8.49 -4.05
C VAL A 44 1.38 -8.08 -3.29
N SER A 45 1.30 -6.82 -2.84
CA SER A 45 0.11 -6.27 -2.18
C SER A 45 -1.13 -6.22 -3.08
N ALA A 46 -0.97 -6.08 -4.40
CA ALA A 46 -2.06 -6.12 -5.36
C ALA A 46 -2.55 -7.57 -5.56
N LEU A 47 -1.63 -8.53 -5.62
CA LEU A 47 -1.93 -9.96 -5.68
C LEU A 47 -2.72 -10.42 -4.45
N CYS A 48 -2.25 -10.11 -3.25
CA CYS A 48 -2.96 -10.45 -2.02
C CYS A 48 -4.38 -9.88 -1.99
N ARG A 49 -4.57 -8.65 -2.48
CA ARG A 49 -5.89 -8.02 -2.58
C ARG A 49 -6.79 -8.70 -3.60
N TYR A 50 -6.27 -8.97 -4.80
CA TYR A 50 -7.00 -9.64 -5.87
C TYR A 50 -7.41 -11.07 -5.50
N LEU A 51 -6.53 -11.80 -4.81
CA LEU A 51 -6.78 -13.17 -4.35
C LEU A 51 -7.59 -13.23 -3.05
N GLY A 52 -7.82 -12.10 -2.38
CA GLY A 52 -8.49 -12.05 -1.08
C GLY A 52 -7.71 -12.74 0.06
N ALA A 53 -6.41 -13.00 -0.15
CA ALA A 53 -5.58 -13.81 0.74
C ALA A 53 -4.40 -12.98 1.27
N TRP A 54 -4.17 -13.02 2.57
CA TRP A 54 -3.10 -12.26 3.21
C TRP A 54 -2.31 -13.16 4.17
N PRO A 55 -0.97 -13.04 4.19
CA PRO A 55 -0.15 -13.69 5.20
C PRO A 55 -0.58 -13.26 6.61
N PRO A 56 -0.60 -14.16 7.60
CA PRO A 56 -0.99 -13.84 8.97
C PRO A 56 -0.20 -12.67 9.58
N ALA A 57 1.11 -12.59 9.31
CA ALA A 57 1.96 -11.49 9.77
C ALA A 57 1.55 -10.14 9.14
N ALA A 58 1.34 -10.11 7.82
CA ALA A 58 0.89 -8.92 7.11
C ALA A 58 -0.54 -8.48 7.50
N ARG A 59 -1.40 -9.42 7.92
CA ARG A 59 -2.73 -9.11 8.46
C ARG A 59 -2.64 -8.46 9.83
N ARG A 60 -1.76 -8.95 10.71
CA ARG A 60 -1.49 -8.36 12.03
C ARG A 60 -0.92 -6.96 11.91
N VAL A 61 0.07 -6.73 11.05
CA VAL A 61 0.61 -5.38 10.81
C VAL A 61 -0.49 -4.44 10.32
N ARG A 62 -1.37 -4.87 9.42
CA ARG A 62 -2.46 -4.00 8.94
C ARG A 62 -3.53 -3.68 9.99
N LEU A 63 -3.87 -4.65 10.83
CA LEU A 63 -4.80 -4.46 11.95
C LEU A 63 -4.17 -3.60 13.06
N ALA A 64 -2.87 -3.75 13.30
CA ALA A 64 -2.10 -2.92 14.21
C ALA A 64 -1.85 -1.50 13.64
N LYS A 65 -1.87 -1.34 12.32
CA LYS A 65 -1.75 -0.07 11.60
C LYS A 65 -3.10 0.62 11.42
N ALA A 66 -3.91 0.70 12.48
CA ALA A 66 -4.54 1.98 12.78
C ALA A 66 -3.38 2.91 13.14
N ALA A 67 -2.73 3.47 12.11
CA ALA A 67 -1.48 4.20 12.26
C ALA A 67 -1.68 5.33 13.26
N ASP A 68 -0.71 5.55 14.14
CA ASP A 68 -0.66 6.77 14.94
C ASP A 68 -0.64 7.97 13.98
N THR A 69 -1.78 8.64 13.84
CA THR A 69 -1.95 9.77 12.92
C THR A 69 -1.44 11.07 13.52
N SER A 70 -0.93 11.07 14.75
CA SER A 70 -0.54 12.28 15.49
C SER A 70 0.43 13.17 14.73
N VAL A 71 1.40 12.58 14.02
CA VAL A 71 2.35 13.33 13.18
C VAL A 71 1.65 13.94 11.96
N GLY A 72 0.77 13.19 11.30
CA GLY A 72 -0.03 13.68 10.18
C GLY A 72 -0.99 14.79 10.59
N ASP A 73 -1.63 14.65 11.75
CA ASP A 73 -2.54 15.62 12.34
C ASP A 73 -1.80 16.92 12.70
N LEU A 74 -0.59 16.82 13.26
CA LEU A 74 0.28 17.96 13.54
C LEU A 74 0.64 18.73 12.26
N HIS A 75 1.09 18.02 11.22
CA HIS A 75 1.42 18.66 9.94
C HIS A 75 0.19 19.31 9.30
N LEU A 76 -0.97 18.66 9.35
CA LEU A 76 -2.21 19.18 8.81
C LEU A 76 -2.67 20.45 9.55
N ALA A 77 -2.55 20.47 10.88
CA ALA A 77 -2.81 21.65 11.69
C ALA A 77 -1.90 22.83 11.28
N ARG A 78 -0.61 22.56 11.08
CA ARG A 78 0.34 23.60 10.65
C ARG A 78 0.04 24.15 9.26
N ILE A 79 -0.34 23.29 8.30
CA ILE A 79 -0.75 23.72 6.96
C ILE A 79 -1.97 24.64 7.04
N ARG A 80 -2.99 24.26 7.83
CA ARG A 80 -4.21 25.07 8.01
C ARG A 80 -3.89 26.45 8.59
N GLU A 81 -2.99 26.52 9.56
CA GLU A 81 -2.56 27.79 10.15
C GLU A 81 -1.89 28.71 9.11
N LEU A 82 -0.95 28.20 8.33
CA LEU A 82 -0.26 28.97 7.29
C LEU A 82 -1.24 29.49 6.22
N LEU A 83 -2.20 28.64 5.83
CA LEU A 83 -3.25 29.04 4.88
C LEU A 83 -4.14 30.14 5.47
N ALA A 84 -4.58 30.01 6.72
CA ALA A 84 -5.39 31.02 7.40
C ALA A 84 -4.67 32.36 7.52
N GLN A 85 -3.37 32.35 7.87
CA GLN A 85 -2.54 33.56 7.92
C GLN A 85 -2.44 34.23 6.55
N ARG A 86 -2.25 33.45 5.48
CA ARG A 86 -2.18 33.97 4.11
C ARG A 86 -3.50 34.62 3.69
N GLU A 87 -4.63 33.99 3.97
CA GLU A 87 -5.94 34.56 3.65
C GLU A 87 -6.24 35.81 4.50
N ALA A 88 -5.86 35.83 5.78
CA ALA A 88 -5.98 37.02 6.63
C ALA A 88 -5.13 38.20 6.14
N MET A 89 -3.92 37.94 5.64
CA MET A 89 -3.05 38.97 5.03
C MET A 89 -3.64 39.53 3.73
N LYS A 90 -4.29 38.69 2.91
CA LYS A 90 -5.01 39.17 1.71
C LYS A 90 -6.20 40.06 2.06
N VAL A 91 -6.98 39.68 3.08
CA VAL A 91 -8.14 40.47 3.53
C VAL A 91 -7.73 41.83 4.07
N ARG A 92 -6.57 41.95 4.72
CA ARG A 92 -6.03 43.23 5.21
C ARG A 92 -5.44 44.15 4.12
N ALA A 93 -5.18 43.62 2.92
CA ALA A 93 -4.61 44.38 1.81
C ALA A 93 -5.67 44.91 0.82
N HIS A 94 -6.96 44.70 1.13
CA HIS A 94 -8.12 45.32 0.48
C HIS A 94 -8.81 46.26 1.47
#